data_AF-A0A7W0JNR5-F1
#
_entry.id   AF-A0A7W0JNR5-F1
#
_cell.length_a   1.000
_cell.length_b   1.000
_cell.length_c   1.000
_cell.angle_alpha   90.00
_cell.angle_beta   90.00
_cell.angle_gamma   90.00
#
_symmetry.space_group_name_H-M   'P 1'
#
loop_
_entity.id
_entity.type
_entity.pdbx_description
1 polymer ?
#
loop_
_entity_poly.entity_id
_entity_poly.type
_entity_poly.pdbx_seq_one_letter_code
_entity_poly.pdbx_strand_id
1 'polypeptide(L)' 'MARYDLNTTTLGTMLEDPEVVQIMEKHSPGITSNPMIGMAKGMTGNQVMGMAGGMLGADKVQAIKDDIAAL' A
#
# COMPACT_ATOMS: atom_id res chain seq x y z
N MET A 1 2.37 -8.33 -15.69
CA MET A 1 3.38 -8.64 -14.64
C MET A 1 3.27 -7.49 -13.68
N ALA A 2 2.84 -7.72 -12.43
CA ALA A 2 2.78 -6.66 -11.45
C ALA A 2 4.18 -6.05 -11.31
N ARG A 3 4.30 -4.74 -11.49
CA ARG A 3 5.58 -4.02 -11.43
C ARG A 3 6.20 -4.07 -10.04
N TYR A 4 5.38 -4.39 -9.03
CA TYR A 4 5.77 -4.56 -7.65
C TYR A 4 5.22 -5.86 -7.04
N ASP A 5 6.06 -6.62 -6.35
CA ASP A 5 5.63 -7.81 -5.61
C ASP A 5 5.42 -7.47 -4.14
N LEU A 6 4.17 -7.51 -3.68
CA LEU A 6 3.79 -7.15 -2.30
C LEU A 6 4.45 -8.04 -1.25
N ASN A 7 4.94 -9.23 -1.60
CA ASN A 7 5.59 -10.13 -0.65
C ASN A 7 7.08 -9.82 -0.46
N THR A 8 7.74 -9.25 -1.47
CA THR A 8 9.19 -8.96 -1.43
C THR A 8 9.48 -7.47 -1.34
N THR A 9 8.67 -6.65 -2.00
CA THR A 9 8.83 -5.21 -2.05
C THR A 9 8.21 -4.60 -0.79
N THR A 10 8.99 -3.71 -0.16
CA THR A 10 8.52 -2.97 1.01
C THR A 10 7.52 -1.89 0.58
N LEU A 11 6.58 -1.57 1.46
CA LEU A 11 5.68 -0.45 1.22
C LEU A 11 6.47 0.86 1.03
N GLY A 12 7.62 1.00 1.70
CA GLY A 12 8.49 2.17 1.55
C GLY A 12 8.93 2.38 0.11
N THR A 13 9.44 1.33 -0.53
CA THR A 13 9.83 1.35 -1.95
C THR A 13 8.63 1.63 -2.86
N MET A 14 7.45 1.08 -2.54
CA MET A 14 6.25 1.37 -3.33
C MET A 14 5.80 2.83 -3.18
N LEU A 15 5.90 3.41 -1.98
CA LEU A 15 5.56 4.81 -1.70
C LEU A 15 6.55 5.82 -2.29
N GLU A 16 7.70 5.38 -2.79
CA GLU A 16 8.58 6.22 -3.62
C GLU A 16 8.00 6.43 -5.02
N ASP A 17 7.07 5.57 -5.46
CA ASP A 17 6.37 5.71 -6.73
C ASP A 17 5.15 6.65 -6.58
N PRO A 18 5.11 7.79 -7.32
CA PRO A 18 3.97 8.69 -7.30
C PRO A 18 2.66 8.03 -7.78
N GLU A 19 2.71 6.99 -8.62
CA GLU A 19 1.51 6.25 -9.05
C GLU A 19 0.88 5.48 -7.87
N VAL A 20 1.71 4.80 -7.08
CA VAL A 20 1.25 4.09 -5.87
C VAL A 20 0.72 5.07 -4.83
N VAL A 21 1.42 6.19 -4.61
CA VAL A 21 0.96 7.24 -3.69
C VAL A 21 -0.42 7.76 -4.10
N GLN A 22 -0.67 7.98 -5.40
CA GLN A 22 -1.98 8.40 -5.89
C GLN A 22 -3.07 7.34 -5.65
N ILE A 23 -2.78 6.05 -5.90
CA ILE A 23 -3.72 4.95 -5.63
C ILE A 23 -4.05 4.90 -4.14
N MET A 24 -3.03 4.95 -3.28
CA MET A 24 -3.19 4.90 -1.83
C MET A 24 -3.98 6.10 -1.30
N GLU A 25 -3.68 7.32 -1.74
CA GLU A 25 -4.42 8.53 -1.36
C GLU A 25 -5.87 8.53 -1.90
N LYS A 26 -6.10 7.97 -3.09
CA LYS A 26 -7.44 7.83 -3.67
C LYS A 26 -8.34 6.92 -2.82
N HIS A 27 -7.80 5.81 -2.32
CA HIS A 27 -8.57 4.85 -1.52
C HIS A 27 -8.60 5.21 -0.04
N SER A 28 -7.53 5.82 0.47
CA SER A 28 -7.34 6.22 1.86
C SER A 28 -6.57 7.55 1.94
N PRO A 29 -7.26 8.70 1.86
CA PRO A 29 -6.63 10.00 1.93
C PRO A 29 -5.89 10.20 3.26
N GLY A 30 -4.63 10.64 3.19
CA GLY A 30 -3.75 10.84 4.34
C GLY A 30 -3.02 9.59 4.82
N ILE A 31 -3.18 8.43 4.17
CA ILE A 31 -2.42 7.23 4.55
C ILE A 31 -0.92 7.48 4.40
N THR A 32 -0.49 8.16 3.33
CA THR A 32 0.93 8.42 3.05
C THR A 32 1.57 9.44 3.98
N SER A 33 0.75 10.23 4.66
CA SER A 33 1.17 11.19 5.68
C SER A 33 0.95 10.69 7.11
N ASN A 34 0.40 9.48 7.29
CA ASN A 34 0.16 8.92 8.62
C ASN A 34 1.49 8.50 9.26
N PRO A 35 1.75 8.82 10.55
CA PRO A 35 2.92 8.32 11.27
C PRO A 35 3.04 6.78 11.25
N MET A 36 1.93 6.06 11.15
CA MET A 36 1.95 4.60 10.96
C MET A 36 2.61 4.19 9.64
N ILE A 37 2.58 5.02 8.60
CA ILE A 37 3.24 4.70 7.34
C ILE A 37 4.76 4.70 7.50
N GLY A 38 5.33 5.56 8.35
CA GLY A 38 6.76 5.54 8.66
C GLY A 38 7.23 4.18 9.18
N MET A 39 6.39 3.51 9.99
CA MET A 39 6.63 2.14 10.46
C MET A 39 6.34 1.12 9.35
N ALA A 40 5.25 1.31 8.60
CA ALA A 40 4.84 0.44 7.51
C ALA A 40 5.85 0.42 6.34
N LYS A 41 6.62 1.50 6.13
CA LYS A 41 7.66 1.61 5.10
C LYS A 41 8.73 0.51 5.22
N GLY A 42 9.02 0.07 6.45
CA GLY A 42 9.97 -1.02 6.71
C GLY A 42 9.37 -2.43 6.57
N MET A 43 8.07 -2.54 6.35
CA MET A 43 7.36 -3.82 6.20
C MET A 43 7.08 -4.12 4.74
N THR A 44 6.89 -5.40 4.44
CA THR A 44 6.45 -5.84 3.10
C THR A 44 5.06 -5.29 2.78
N GLY A 45 4.79 -4.98 1.52
CA GLY A 45 3.47 -4.47 1.11
C GLY A 45 2.33 -5.36 1.61
N ASN A 46 2.50 -6.68 1.60
CA ASN A 46 1.49 -7.62 2.07
C ASN A 46 1.24 -7.55 3.58
N GLN A 47 2.29 -7.34 4.40
CA GLN A 47 2.12 -7.13 5.85
C GLN A 47 1.35 -5.85 6.15
N VAL A 48 1.71 -4.76 5.46
CA VAL A 48 1.01 -3.48 5.61
C VAL A 48 -0.43 -3.62 5.20
N MET A 49 -0.69 -4.27 4.07
CA MET A 49 -2.04 -4.51 3.58
C MET A 49 -2.85 -5.39 4.53
N GLY A 50 -2.22 -6.35 5.21
CA GLY A 50 -2.87 -7.13 6.27
C GLY A 50 -3.29 -6.26 7.46
N MET A 51 -2.41 -5.36 7.91
CA MET A 51 -2.73 -4.41 9.00
C MET A 51 -3.78 -3.38 8.56
N ALA A 52 -3.62 -2.82 7.37
CA ALA A 52 -4.55 -1.90 6.76
C ALA A 52 -5.91 -2.56 6.52
N GLY A 53 -5.96 -3.87 6.26
CA GLY A 53 -7.21 -4.60 6.05
C GLY A 53 -8.07 -4.63 7.31
N GLY A 54 -7.44 -4.67 8.48
CA GLY A 54 -8.13 -4.55 9.76
C GLY A 54 -8.65 -3.13 10.06
N MET A 55 -8.05 -2.09 9.46
CA MET A 55 -8.42 -0.68 9.70
C MET A 55 -9.35 -0.10 8.63
N LEU A 56 -9.07 -0.38 7.35
CA LEU A 56 -9.77 0.14 6.17
C LEU A 56 -10.83 -0.82 5.65
N GLY A 57 -10.79 -2.08 6.07
CA GLY A 57 -11.58 -3.17 5.50
C GLY A 57 -10.84 -3.92 4.39
N ALA A 58 -11.06 -5.23 4.33
CA ALA A 58 -10.41 -6.12 3.36
C ALA A 58 -10.70 -5.72 1.90
N ASP A 59 -11.91 -5.24 1.61
CA ASP A 59 -12.32 -4.84 0.25
C ASP A 59 -11.50 -3.66 -0.27
N LYS A 60 -11.29 -2.64 0.56
CA LYS A 60 -10.48 -1.46 0.23
C LYS A 60 -9.03 -1.84 -0.02
N VAL A 61 -8.50 -2.71 0.83
CA VAL A 61 -7.14 -3.22 0.69
C VAL A 61 -6.99 -4.04 -0.58
N GLN A 62 -7.96 -4.89 -0.91
CA GLN A 62 -7.92 -5.67 -2.13
C GLN A 62 -7.93 -4.77 -3.37
N ALA A 63 -8.75 -3.71 -3.38
CA ALA A 63 -8.76 -2.73 -4.47
C ALA A 63 -7.40 -2.03 -4.65
N ILE A 64 -6.75 -1.62 -3.54
CA ILE A 64 -5.39 -1.04 -3.60
C ILE A 64 -4.39 -2.08 -4.15
N LYS A 65 -4.52 -3.34 -3.74
CA LYS A 65 -3.69 -4.48 -4.17
C LYS A 65 -3.78 -4.67 -5.68
N ASP A 66 -5.00 -4.67 -6.19
CA ASP A 66 -5.31 -4.89 -7.59
C ASP A 66 -4.85 -3.69 -8.44
N ASP A 67 -5.06 -2.45 -7.96
CA ASP A 67 -4.58 -1.23 -8.63
C ASP A 67 -3.03 -1.21 -8.70
N ILE A 68 -2.33 -1.56 -7.61
CA ILE A 68 -0.85 -1.66 -7.60
C ILE A 68 -0.35 -2.81 -8.48
N ALA A 69 -1.08 -3.93 -8.53
CA ALA A 69 -0.72 -5.07 -9.39
C ALA A 69 -1.00 -4.81 -10.89
N ALA A 70 -1.87 -3.84 -11.19
CA ALA A 70 -2.17 -3.40 -12.55
C ALA A 70 -1.16 -2.38 -13.09
N LEU A 71 -0.34 -1.77 -12.23
CA LEU A 71 0.86 -0.99 -12.60
C LEU A 71 1.99 -1.91 -13.08
#